data_AF-A0A7S2HSG9-F1
#
_entry.id   AF-A0A7S2HSG9-F1
#
_cell.length_a   1.000
_cell.length_b   1.000
_cell.length_c   1.000
_cell.angle_alpha   90.00
_cell.angle_beta   90.00
_cell.angle_gamma   90.00
#
_symmetry.space_group_name_H-M   'P 1'
#
loop_
_entity.id
_entity.type
_entity.pdbx_description
1 polymer ?
#
loop_
_entity_poly.entity_id
_entity_poly.type
_entity_poly.pdbx_seq_one_letter_code
_entity_poly.pdbx_strand_id
1 'polypeptide(L)'
;MSRTTHLIVLTYAALACIIDGFVVQRKWSHRSAIRTSSTKSAADLFGSEGWKPIEKELDTVPIFTCANEKGHPLQYSVEVNDDSFPVPFFYCDVGDALEELTKARKETEMGDELDIIPFPLGKAFQLWATDKAVIIPSKDAIMQAGAPPGSNPLGQHVPLFACMDIMQEGEDGKPVLPLFFVLDEANTAVEEATQADGGSPEDFEVVSLSLPRAVELLAGAAEGPAFQFIPPKASIQHIEDYLSS
;
A
#
# COMPACT_ATOMS: atom_id res chain seq x y z
N MET A 1 23.88 0.68 16.30
CA MET A 1 22.90 -0.37 16.66
C MET A 1 21.70 -0.18 15.75
N SER A 2 21.22 -1.25 15.11
CA SER A 2 20.62 -1.24 13.77
C SER A 2 19.14 -0.79 13.73
N ARG A 3 18.85 0.22 12.90
CA ARG A 3 17.51 0.80 12.59
C ARG A 3 16.49 -0.23 12.10
N THR A 4 16.95 -1.35 11.54
CA THR A 4 16.11 -2.44 11.00
C THR A 4 15.42 -3.27 12.09
N THR A 5 15.90 -3.24 13.33
CA THR A 5 15.45 -4.19 14.37
C THR A 5 14.14 -3.76 15.06
N HIS A 6 13.81 -2.46 15.07
CA HIS A 6 12.60 -1.98 15.74
C HIS A 6 11.36 -2.01 14.85
N LEU A 7 11.50 -1.80 13.54
CA LEU A 7 10.38 -1.94 12.59
C LEU A 7 9.80 -3.37 12.60
N ILE A 8 10.65 -4.37 12.87
CA ILE A 8 10.29 -5.80 12.92
C ILE A 8 9.44 -6.13 14.17
N VAL A 9 9.62 -5.45 15.31
CA VAL A 9 8.91 -5.85 16.54
C VAL A 9 7.44 -5.44 16.52
N LEU A 10 7.10 -4.30 15.90
CA LEU A 10 5.71 -3.84 15.74
C LEU A 10 4.94 -4.66 14.69
N THR A 11 5.61 -5.15 13.65
CA THR A 11 4.99 -5.95 12.58
C THR A 11 4.52 -7.33 13.04
N TYR A 12 5.21 -7.97 14.00
CA TYR A 12 4.85 -9.32 14.46
C TYR A 12 3.60 -9.36 15.35
N ALA A 13 3.25 -8.27 16.04
CA ALA A 13 2.04 -8.23 16.88
C ALA A 13 0.74 -8.17 16.05
N ALA A 14 0.76 -7.48 14.91
CA ALA A 14 -0.41 -7.35 14.05
C ALA A 14 -0.80 -8.66 13.32
N LEU A 15 0.16 -9.57 13.09
CA LEU A 15 -0.05 -10.76 12.27
C LEU A 15 -0.90 -11.86 12.95
N ALA A 16 -0.97 -11.88 14.28
CA ALA A 16 -1.73 -12.88 15.03
C ALA A 16 -3.22 -12.55 15.22
N CYS A 17 -3.64 -11.32 14.87
CA CYS A 17 -4.89 -10.75 15.38
C CYS A 17 -6.02 -10.56 14.35
N ILE A 18 -5.82 -10.95 13.09
CA ILE A 18 -6.82 -10.71 12.01
C ILE A 18 -8.10 -11.55 12.21
N ILE A 19 -8.07 -12.58 13.05
CA ILE A 19 -9.21 -13.50 13.27
C ILE A 19 -10.23 -12.96 14.30
N ASP A 20 -9.85 -12.02 15.18
CA ASP A 20 -10.70 -11.50 16.28
C ASP A 20 -11.03 -10.00 16.13
N GLY A 21 -11.34 -9.55 14.91
CA GLY A 21 -11.70 -8.16 14.62
C GLY A 21 -13.11 -7.79 15.08
N PHE A 22 -13.31 -6.53 15.47
CA PHE A 22 -14.64 -5.96 15.73
C PHE A 22 -15.24 -5.44 14.42
N VAL A 23 -16.50 -5.80 14.14
CA VAL A 23 -17.19 -5.42 12.91
C VAL A 23 -17.91 -4.10 13.11
N VAL A 24 -17.47 -3.07 12.40
CA VAL A 24 -18.22 -1.82 12.27
C VAL A 24 -19.34 -2.05 11.25
N GLN A 25 -20.60 -2.00 11.69
CA GLN A 25 -21.75 -2.11 10.80
C GLN A 25 -21.93 -0.85 9.94
N ARG A 26 -21.08 -0.69 8.92
CA ARG A 26 -21.35 0.20 7.80
C ARG A 26 -21.74 -0.63 6.59
N LYS A 27 -22.95 -0.40 6.07
CA LYS A 27 -23.44 -1.03 4.86
C LYS A 27 -22.92 -0.26 3.66
N TRP A 28 -21.85 -0.75 3.04
CA TRP A 28 -21.29 -0.18 1.82
C TRP A 28 -21.74 -1.02 0.63
N SER A 29 -22.68 -0.46 -0.16
CA SER A 29 -23.14 -1.10 -1.39
C SER A 29 -22.38 -0.52 -2.58
N HIS A 30 -21.48 -1.31 -3.16
CA HIS A 30 -20.96 -1.06 -4.50
C HIS A 30 -21.06 -2.33 -5.33
N ARG A 31 -21.89 -2.26 -6.38
CA ARG A 31 -21.88 -3.24 -7.46
C ARG A 31 -20.78 -2.80 -8.41
N SER A 32 -19.79 -3.67 -8.63
CA SER A 32 -18.70 -3.54 -9.62
C SER A 32 -17.40 -2.92 -9.09
N ALA A 33 -16.48 -3.78 -8.62
CA ALA A 33 -15.03 -3.74 -8.88
C ALA A 33 -14.19 -4.68 -7.97
N ILE A 34 -14.76 -5.30 -6.93
CA ILE A 34 -14.02 -6.23 -6.03
C ILE A 34 -13.90 -7.64 -6.64
N ARG A 35 -13.57 -7.72 -7.93
CA ARG A 35 -13.17 -8.99 -8.55
C ARG A 35 -11.98 -8.71 -9.45
N THR A 36 -10.79 -8.88 -8.89
CA THR A 36 -9.62 -9.23 -9.71
C THR A 36 -9.94 -10.57 -10.39
N SER A 37 -10.13 -10.52 -11.70
CA SER A 37 -10.51 -11.68 -12.51
C SER A 37 -9.33 -12.63 -12.73
N SER A 38 -8.80 -13.26 -11.67
CA SER A 38 -7.90 -14.43 -11.82
C SER A 38 -7.72 -15.21 -10.50
N THR A 39 -8.77 -15.85 -9.99
CA THR A 39 -8.67 -16.74 -8.82
C THR A 39 -7.80 -17.99 -9.06
N LYS A 40 -7.40 -18.28 -10.30
CA LYS A 40 -6.34 -19.26 -10.59
C LYS A 40 -4.91 -18.70 -10.45
N SER A 41 -4.68 -17.38 -10.36
CA SER A 41 -3.32 -16.81 -10.32
C SER A 41 -2.82 -16.42 -8.93
N ALA A 42 -3.69 -16.05 -7.99
CA ALA A 42 -3.26 -15.56 -6.68
C ALA A 42 -2.65 -16.67 -5.80
N ALA A 43 -3.30 -17.84 -5.73
CA ALA A 43 -2.78 -18.98 -4.98
C ALA A 43 -1.45 -19.48 -5.57
N ASP A 44 -1.34 -19.52 -6.89
CA ASP A 44 -0.12 -19.91 -7.60
C ASP A 44 1.01 -18.89 -7.40
N LEU A 45 0.69 -17.60 -7.46
CA LEU A 45 1.64 -16.51 -7.17
C LEU A 45 2.19 -16.64 -5.75
N PHE A 46 1.31 -16.63 -4.73
CA PHE A 46 1.72 -16.62 -3.32
C PHE A 46 2.33 -17.95 -2.85
N GLY A 47 2.05 -19.04 -3.54
CA GLY A 47 2.69 -20.33 -3.32
C GLY A 47 4.05 -20.49 -4.00
N SER A 48 4.43 -19.59 -4.91
CA SER A 48 5.69 -19.67 -5.65
C SER A 48 6.91 -19.23 -4.83
N GLU A 49 8.09 -19.74 -5.18
CA GLU A 49 9.36 -19.30 -4.56
C GLU A 49 9.67 -17.82 -4.87
N GLY A 50 9.20 -17.32 -6.02
CA GLY A 50 9.38 -15.93 -6.44
C GLY A 50 8.58 -14.91 -5.62
N TRP A 51 7.56 -15.33 -4.86
CA TRP A 51 6.76 -14.42 -4.05
C TRP A 51 7.52 -13.86 -2.84
N LYS A 52 8.29 -14.69 -2.12
CA LYS A 52 8.91 -14.26 -0.85
C LYS A 52 9.82 -13.02 -0.98
N PRO A 53 10.67 -12.91 -2.02
CA PRO A 53 11.44 -11.69 -2.25
C PRO A 53 10.56 -10.47 -2.53
N ILE A 54 9.50 -10.64 -3.33
CA ILE A 54 8.55 -9.57 -3.67
C ILE A 54 7.80 -9.11 -2.41
N GLU A 55 7.33 -10.05 -1.60
CA GLU A 55 6.67 -9.78 -0.32
C GLU A 55 7.58 -8.98 0.61
N LYS A 56 8.85 -9.40 0.74
CA LYS A 56 9.82 -8.70 1.59
C LYS A 56 10.05 -7.27 1.14
N GLU A 57 10.13 -7.05 -0.17
CA GLU A 57 10.29 -5.70 -0.73
C GLU A 57 9.03 -4.86 -0.49
N LEU A 58 7.84 -5.40 -0.75
CA LEU A 58 6.58 -4.71 -0.47
C LEU A 58 6.40 -4.42 1.02
N ASP A 59 6.82 -5.31 1.92
CA ASP A 59 6.74 -5.14 3.37
C ASP A 59 7.59 -3.96 3.89
N THR A 60 8.47 -3.39 3.06
CA THR A 60 9.17 -2.12 3.39
C THR A 60 8.25 -0.90 3.33
N VAL A 61 7.12 -1.01 2.63
CA VAL A 61 6.14 0.07 2.50
C VAL A 61 5.08 -0.04 3.59
N PRO A 62 4.99 0.92 4.52
CA PRO A 62 3.91 0.96 5.48
C PRO A 62 2.63 1.48 4.82
N ILE A 63 1.54 0.79 5.09
CA ILE A 63 0.17 1.29 4.91
C ILE A 63 -0.53 1.29 6.26
N PHE A 64 -1.63 2.01 6.41
CA PHE A 64 -2.23 2.26 7.72
C PHE A 64 -3.59 1.61 7.86
N THR A 65 -3.94 1.16 9.06
CA THR A 65 -5.29 0.71 9.37
C THR A 65 -5.73 1.30 10.70
N CYS A 66 -7.02 1.60 10.82
CA CYS A 66 -7.60 1.94 12.11
C CYS A 66 -7.70 0.66 12.93
N ALA A 67 -7.10 0.64 14.11
CA ALA A 67 -7.08 -0.51 15.01
C ALA A 67 -7.42 -0.09 16.43
N ASN A 68 -7.87 -1.05 17.22
CA ASN A 68 -8.04 -0.87 18.66
C ASN A 68 -6.72 -0.95 19.42
N GLU A 69 -6.75 -0.70 20.73
CA GLU A 69 -5.58 -0.80 21.62
C GLU A 69 -4.87 -2.16 21.60
N LYS A 70 -5.54 -3.24 21.16
CA LYS A 70 -4.94 -4.58 21.00
C LYS A 70 -4.24 -4.76 19.64
N GLY A 71 -4.26 -3.75 18.79
CA GLY A 71 -3.76 -3.80 17.43
C GLY A 71 -4.65 -4.57 16.47
N HIS A 72 -5.92 -4.82 16.81
CA HIS A 72 -6.85 -5.51 15.92
C HIS A 72 -7.47 -4.47 14.96
N PRO A 73 -7.32 -4.66 13.63
CA PRO A 73 -7.93 -3.76 12.66
C PRO A 73 -9.45 -3.71 12.79
N LEU A 74 -10.02 -2.53 12.59
CA LEU A 74 -11.46 -2.36 12.37
C LEU A 74 -11.87 -3.08 11.09
N GLN A 75 -12.96 -3.82 11.17
CA GLN A 75 -13.52 -4.52 10.01
C GLN A 75 -14.76 -3.81 9.49
N TYR A 76 -14.87 -3.75 8.17
CA TYR A 76 -15.96 -3.11 7.44
C TYR A 76 -16.76 -4.17 6.69
N SER A 77 -18.09 -4.03 6.70
CA SER A 77 -18.99 -4.90 5.95
C SER A 77 -18.91 -4.54 4.46
N VAL A 78 -18.38 -5.45 3.65
CA VAL A 78 -18.36 -5.34 2.19
C VAL A 78 -19.39 -6.29 1.61
N GLU A 79 -20.18 -5.82 0.63
CA GLU A 79 -21.19 -6.62 -0.07
C GLU A 79 -20.66 -7.10 -1.43
N VAL A 80 -20.65 -8.42 -1.66
CA VAL A 80 -20.33 -9.03 -2.96
C VAL A 80 -21.38 -10.09 -3.26
N ASN A 81 -22.09 -9.95 -4.39
CA ASN A 81 -23.12 -10.91 -4.85
C ASN A 81 -24.17 -11.26 -3.78
N ASP A 82 -24.69 -10.24 -3.10
CA ASP A 82 -25.69 -10.34 -2.01
C ASP A 82 -25.17 -10.99 -0.70
N ASP A 83 -23.91 -11.44 -0.66
CA ASP A 83 -23.22 -11.84 0.56
C ASP A 83 -22.47 -10.64 1.16
N SER A 84 -22.55 -10.47 2.49
CA SER A 84 -21.73 -9.49 3.19
C SER A 84 -20.70 -10.17 4.08
N PHE A 85 -19.46 -9.74 3.97
CA PHE A 85 -18.35 -10.25 4.78
C PHE A 85 -17.52 -9.10 5.36
N PRO A 86 -17.01 -9.27 6.59
CA PRO A 86 -16.21 -8.26 7.24
C PRO A 86 -14.76 -8.31 6.74
N VAL A 87 -14.19 -7.17 6.39
CA VAL A 87 -12.79 -7.06 5.97
C VAL A 87 -12.12 -5.81 6.54
N PRO A 88 -10.83 -5.88 6.92
CA PRO A 88 -10.06 -4.70 7.27
C PRO A 88 -9.78 -3.84 6.04
N PHE A 89 -9.75 -2.53 6.25
CA PHE A 89 -9.30 -1.56 5.26
C PHE A 89 -7.88 -1.11 5.59
N PHE A 90 -7.03 -1.02 4.57
CA PHE A 90 -5.66 -0.54 4.68
C PHE A 90 -5.45 0.64 3.73
N TYR A 91 -5.03 1.78 4.26
CA TYR A 91 -4.90 3.04 3.56
C TYR A 91 -3.45 3.28 3.16
N CYS A 92 -3.21 3.55 1.87
CA CYS A 92 -1.87 3.88 1.37
C CYS A 92 -1.40 5.28 1.78
N ASP A 93 -2.33 6.16 2.17
CA ASP A 93 -2.05 7.51 2.62
C ASP A 93 -2.38 7.68 4.11
N VAL A 94 -1.46 8.30 4.84
CA VAL A 94 -1.61 8.52 6.28
C VAL A 94 -2.69 9.56 6.58
N GLY A 95 -2.87 10.57 5.73
CA GLY A 95 -3.93 11.56 5.85
C GLY A 95 -5.31 10.91 5.72
N ASP A 96 -5.51 10.10 4.68
CA ASP A 96 -6.74 9.32 4.47
C ASP A 96 -7.03 8.39 5.68
N ALA A 97 -5.99 7.77 6.25
CA ALA A 97 -6.12 6.94 7.44
C ALA A 97 -6.53 7.74 8.68
N LEU A 98 -5.95 8.92 8.91
CA LEU A 98 -6.30 9.83 10.02
C LEU A 98 -7.71 10.40 9.87
N GLU A 99 -8.14 10.68 8.64
CA GLU A 99 -9.52 11.06 8.36
C GLU A 99 -10.49 9.93 8.69
N GLU A 100 -10.16 8.69 8.31
CA GLU A 100 -10.97 7.53 8.68
C GLU A 100 -11.00 7.35 10.20
N LEU A 101 -9.87 7.45 10.88
CA LEU A 101 -9.79 7.37 12.34
C LEU A 101 -10.75 8.38 12.98
N THR A 102 -10.72 9.64 12.52
CA THR A 102 -11.61 10.69 13.01
C THR A 102 -13.10 10.34 12.82
N LYS A 103 -13.45 9.67 11.72
CA LYS A 103 -14.83 9.19 11.47
C LYS A 103 -15.16 8.01 12.37
N ALA A 104 -14.27 7.02 12.46
CA ALA A 104 -14.43 5.82 13.27
C ALA A 104 -14.60 6.13 14.76
N ARG A 105 -13.83 7.08 15.31
CA ARG A 105 -13.98 7.54 16.71
C ARG A 105 -15.36 8.13 17.02
N LYS A 106 -16.03 8.72 16.02
CA LYS A 106 -17.38 9.31 16.19
C LYS A 106 -18.50 8.28 16.05
N GLU A 107 -18.26 7.24 15.26
CA GLU A 107 -19.29 6.30 14.83
C GLU A 107 -19.22 4.95 15.56
N THR A 108 -18.15 4.71 16.31
CA THR A 108 -17.97 3.50 17.11
C THR A 108 -18.02 3.83 18.60
N GLU A 109 -18.41 2.85 19.42
CA GLU A 109 -18.38 2.97 20.89
C GLU A 109 -16.95 3.01 21.45
N MET A 110 -15.95 2.73 20.60
CA MET A 110 -14.54 2.65 20.97
C MET A 110 -13.90 4.03 21.18
N GLY A 111 -14.42 5.08 20.54
CA GLY A 111 -13.96 6.45 20.76
C GLY A 111 -12.44 6.58 20.69
N ASP A 112 -11.81 7.07 21.76
CA ASP A 112 -10.38 7.33 21.84
C ASP A 112 -9.50 6.06 21.97
N GLU A 113 -10.08 4.87 22.12
CA GLU A 113 -9.36 3.57 22.11
C GLU A 113 -8.89 3.14 20.71
N LEU A 114 -9.28 3.90 19.68
CA LEU A 114 -8.84 3.68 18.31
C LEU A 114 -7.60 4.51 18.00
N ASP A 115 -6.69 3.92 17.26
CA ASP A 115 -5.54 4.59 16.67
C ASP A 115 -5.30 4.08 15.24
N ILE A 116 -4.43 4.74 14.48
CA ILE A 116 -3.89 4.15 13.26
C ILE A 116 -2.59 3.42 13.57
N ILE A 117 -2.44 2.22 13.01
CA ILE A 117 -1.19 1.46 13.11
C ILE A 117 -0.63 1.18 11.72
N PRO A 118 0.71 1.18 11.56
CA PRO A 118 1.33 0.76 10.31
C PRO A 118 1.18 -0.76 10.15
N PHE A 119 0.98 -1.18 8.90
CA PHE A 119 0.85 -2.56 8.46
C PHE A 119 1.67 -2.74 7.19
N PRO A 120 2.36 -3.88 7.02
CA PRO A 120 3.25 -4.07 5.87
C PRO A 120 2.44 -4.36 4.59
N LEU A 121 2.76 -3.65 3.51
CA LEU A 121 2.01 -3.73 2.26
C LEU A 121 2.03 -5.12 1.62
N GLY A 122 3.12 -5.88 1.70
CA GLY A 122 3.19 -7.22 1.10
C GLY A 122 2.16 -8.17 1.69
N LYS A 123 2.03 -8.17 3.02
CA LYS A 123 0.96 -8.92 3.73
C LYS A 123 -0.43 -8.42 3.38
N ALA A 124 -0.64 -7.11 3.35
CA ALA A 124 -1.95 -6.55 2.99
C ALA A 124 -2.32 -6.88 1.54
N PHE A 125 -1.36 -6.89 0.63
CA PHE A 125 -1.56 -7.26 -0.77
C PHE A 125 -2.00 -8.72 -0.90
N GLN A 126 -1.38 -9.63 -0.13
CA GLN A 126 -1.80 -11.03 -0.10
C GLN A 126 -3.24 -11.19 0.39
N LEU A 127 -3.62 -10.46 1.46
CA LEU A 127 -4.99 -10.47 1.97
C LEU A 127 -5.97 -9.89 0.94
N TRP A 128 -5.62 -8.77 0.32
CA TRP A 128 -6.44 -8.11 -0.69
C TRP A 128 -6.65 -8.98 -1.93
N ALA A 129 -5.59 -9.58 -2.46
CA ALA A 129 -5.65 -10.47 -3.61
C ALA A 129 -6.38 -11.80 -3.34
N THR A 130 -6.70 -12.09 -2.07
CA THR A 130 -7.51 -13.25 -1.66
C THR A 130 -8.87 -12.85 -1.07
N ASP A 131 -9.33 -11.62 -1.34
CA ASP A 131 -10.62 -11.07 -0.90
C ASP A 131 -10.79 -11.02 0.63
N LYS A 132 -9.70 -10.95 1.39
CA LYS A 132 -9.68 -10.90 2.86
C LYS A 132 -9.38 -9.51 3.43
N ALA A 133 -9.12 -8.53 2.58
CA ALA A 133 -8.85 -7.16 2.95
C ALA A 133 -9.17 -6.23 1.78
N VAL A 134 -9.23 -4.92 2.05
CA VAL A 134 -9.26 -3.89 1.00
C VAL A 134 -8.07 -2.96 1.17
N ILE A 135 -7.34 -2.72 0.09
CA ILE A 135 -6.36 -1.65 0.03
C ILE A 135 -7.02 -0.42 -0.60
N ILE A 136 -6.93 0.71 0.10
CA ILE A 136 -7.47 2.00 -0.28
C ILE A 136 -6.30 2.86 -0.77
N PRO A 137 -6.21 3.14 -2.09
CA PRO A 137 -5.19 4.04 -2.59
C PRO A 137 -5.42 5.48 -2.15
N SER A 138 -4.37 6.29 -2.19
CA SER A 138 -4.52 7.74 -2.01
C SER A 138 -5.47 8.31 -3.07
N LYS A 139 -6.39 9.16 -2.62
CA LYS A 139 -7.28 9.89 -3.53
C LYS A 139 -6.51 10.73 -4.54
N ASP A 140 -5.47 11.42 -4.09
CA ASP A 140 -4.66 12.27 -4.98
C ASP A 140 -3.88 11.43 -5.99
N ALA A 141 -3.33 10.29 -5.55
CA ALA A 141 -2.59 9.41 -6.44
C ALA A 141 -3.47 8.82 -7.55
N ILE A 142 -4.72 8.40 -7.27
CA ILE A 142 -5.60 7.90 -8.33
C ILE A 142 -5.99 9.01 -9.32
N MET A 143 -6.16 10.24 -8.85
CA MET A 143 -6.45 11.39 -9.70
C MET A 143 -5.25 11.72 -10.60
N GLN A 144 -4.05 11.71 -10.04
CA GLN A 144 -2.79 11.89 -10.76
C GLN A 144 -2.53 10.78 -11.78
N ALA A 145 -2.98 9.55 -11.51
CA ALA A 145 -2.94 8.43 -12.45
C ALA A 145 -4.03 8.49 -13.55
N GLY A 146 -4.85 9.54 -13.58
CA GLY A 146 -5.83 9.78 -14.63
C GLY A 146 -7.26 9.32 -14.32
N ALA A 147 -7.59 9.03 -13.05
CA ALA A 147 -8.97 8.77 -12.66
C ALA A 147 -9.86 10.02 -12.88
N PRO A 148 -11.14 9.86 -13.27
CA PRO A 148 -12.05 10.99 -13.44
C PRO A 148 -12.25 11.80 -12.13
N PRO A 149 -12.53 13.12 -12.21
CA PRO A 149 -12.86 13.93 -11.04
C PRO A 149 -13.99 13.33 -10.21
N GLY A 150 -13.80 13.27 -8.90
CA GLY A 150 -14.77 12.70 -7.96
C GLY A 150 -14.75 11.17 -7.88
N SER A 151 -13.74 10.50 -8.46
CA SER A 151 -13.55 9.07 -8.30
C SER A 151 -13.43 8.68 -6.84
N ASN A 152 -14.08 7.56 -6.49
CA ASN A 152 -13.95 6.94 -5.17
C ASN A 152 -12.69 6.07 -5.16
N PRO A 153 -11.76 6.23 -4.19
CA PRO A 153 -10.59 5.36 -4.05
C PRO A 153 -10.96 3.89 -3.82
N LEU A 154 -12.10 3.63 -3.17
CA LEU A 154 -12.55 2.27 -2.92
C LEU A 154 -12.79 1.51 -4.24
N GLY A 155 -12.10 0.38 -4.41
CA GLY A 155 -12.20 -0.46 -5.60
C GLY A 155 -11.28 -0.04 -6.75
N GLN A 156 -10.47 1.01 -6.58
CA GLN A 156 -9.41 1.36 -7.51
C GLN A 156 -8.12 0.59 -7.20
N HIS A 157 -7.26 0.43 -8.20
CA HIS A 157 -5.92 -0.09 -7.98
C HIS A 157 -5.01 0.99 -7.43
N VAL A 158 -4.03 0.58 -6.62
CA VAL A 158 -2.97 1.47 -6.13
C VAL A 158 -2.08 1.87 -7.30
N PRO A 159 -2.00 3.16 -7.66
CA PRO A 159 -1.06 3.63 -8.65
C PRO A 159 0.34 3.76 -8.05
N LEU A 160 1.33 3.45 -8.87
CA LEU A 160 2.74 3.63 -8.63
C LEU A 160 3.29 4.50 -9.77
N PHE A 161 4.24 5.37 -9.48
CA PHE A 161 4.83 6.29 -10.43
C PHE A 161 6.31 5.98 -10.60
N ALA A 162 6.79 6.00 -11.84
CA ALA A 162 8.19 5.72 -12.14
C ALA A 162 8.63 6.48 -13.39
N CYS A 163 9.89 6.89 -13.40
CA CYS A 163 10.55 7.34 -14.63
C CYS A 163 11.44 6.21 -15.15
N MET A 164 11.16 5.70 -16.35
CA MET A 164 11.83 4.52 -16.90
C MET A 164 13.32 4.74 -17.20
N ASP A 165 13.73 6.01 -17.32
CA ASP A 165 15.11 6.41 -17.61
C ASP A 165 15.93 6.65 -16.34
N ILE A 166 15.32 6.56 -15.15
CA ILE A 166 15.99 6.78 -13.87
C ILE A 166 16.06 5.47 -13.10
N MET A 167 17.29 5.00 -12.89
CA MET A 167 17.60 3.79 -12.13
C MET A 167 18.48 4.14 -10.94
N GLN A 168 18.27 3.46 -9.82
CA GLN A 168 19.14 3.55 -8.64
C GLN A 168 20.04 2.33 -8.55
N GLU A 169 21.19 2.46 -7.88
CA GLU A 169 22.04 1.33 -7.56
C GLU A 169 21.46 0.59 -6.35
N GLY A 170 21.04 -0.67 -6.55
CA GLY A 170 20.56 -1.54 -5.47
C GLY A 170 21.68 -2.03 -4.55
N GLU A 171 21.32 -2.72 -3.47
CA GLU A 171 22.29 -3.23 -2.47
C GLU A 171 23.34 -4.18 -3.07
N ASP A 172 23.01 -4.86 -4.17
CA ASP A 172 23.90 -5.78 -4.89
C ASP A 172 24.66 -5.11 -6.05
N GLY A 173 24.58 -3.78 -6.16
CA GLY A 173 25.18 -2.99 -7.23
C GLY A 173 24.42 -3.06 -8.57
N LYS A 174 23.26 -3.72 -8.62
CA LYS A 174 22.45 -3.81 -9.84
C LYS A 174 21.47 -2.63 -9.95
N PRO A 175 21.11 -2.21 -11.18
CA PRO A 175 20.12 -1.17 -11.37
C PRO A 175 18.73 -1.63 -10.89
N VAL A 176 18.08 -0.77 -10.11
CA VAL A 176 16.69 -0.92 -9.67
C VAL A 176 15.86 0.27 -10.11
N LEU A 177 14.62 0.01 -10.52
CA LEU A 177 13.66 1.05 -10.89
C LEU A 177 12.86 1.46 -9.65
N PRO A 178 12.97 2.71 -9.17
CA PRO A 178 12.17 3.18 -8.05
C PRO A 178 10.70 3.38 -8.47
N LEU A 179 9.79 2.78 -7.70
CA LEU A 179 8.34 2.89 -7.85
C LEU A 179 7.76 3.68 -6.67
N PHE A 180 7.32 4.91 -6.93
CA PHE A 180 6.82 5.84 -5.92
C PHE A 180 5.30 5.74 -5.77
N PHE A 181 4.79 5.89 -4.55
CA PHE A 181 3.34 5.96 -4.29
C PHE A 181 2.78 7.38 -4.48
N VAL A 182 3.66 8.38 -4.60
CA VAL A 182 3.33 9.81 -4.72
C VAL A 182 4.00 10.37 -5.97
N LEU A 183 3.21 10.97 -6.87
CA LEU A 183 3.74 11.51 -8.13
C LEU A 183 4.77 12.63 -7.90
N ASP A 184 4.50 13.52 -6.96
CA ASP A 184 5.41 14.65 -6.67
C ASP A 184 6.78 14.16 -6.16
N GLU A 185 6.83 13.03 -5.46
CA GLU A 185 8.09 12.42 -5.03
C GLU A 185 8.84 11.79 -6.20
N ALA A 186 8.13 11.18 -7.17
CA ALA A 186 8.74 10.70 -8.41
C ALA A 186 9.32 11.86 -9.24
N ASN A 187 8.58 12.97 -9.37
CA ASN A 187 9.06 14.17 -10.05
C ASN A 187 10.27 14.79 -9.34
N THR A 188 10.26 14.82 -8.01
CA THR A 188 11.42 15.27 -7.22
C THR A 188 12.65 14.40 -7.50
N ALA A 189 12.48 13.07 -7.59
CA ALA A 189 13.58 12.18 -7.92
C ALA A 189 14.12 12.41 -9.35
N VAL A 190 13.26 12.78 -10.30
CA VAL A 190 13.68 13.22 -11.64
C VAL A 190 14.52 14.49 -11.56
N GLU A 191 14.06 15.49 -10.82
CA GLU A 191 14.80 16.74 -10.63
C GLU A 191 16.18 16.49 -10.01
N GLU A 192 16.26 15.65 -8.97
CA GLU A 192 17.52 15.30 -8.31
C GLU A 192 18.48 14.57 -9.26
N ALA A 193 17.99 13.61 -10.06
CA ALA A 193 18.81 12.88 -11.03
C ALA A 193 19.36 13.80 -12.12
N THR A 194 18.52 14.68 -12.70
CA THR A 194 18.96 15.62 -13.75
C THR A 194 19.98 16.64 -13.24
N GLN A 195 19.89 17.04 -11.96
CA GLN A 195 20.89 17.91 -11.32
C GLN A 195 22.24 17.21 -11.13
N ALA A 196 22.24 15.91 -10.85
CA ALA A 196 23.46 15.13 -10.63
C ALA A 196 24.18 14.79 -11.94
N ASP A 197 23.45 14.33 -12.95
CA ASP A 197 24.02 13.79 -14.19
C ASP A 197 24.07 14.80 -15.35
N GLY A 198 23.38 15.93 -15.20
CA GLY A 198 23.17 16.93 -16.24
C GLY A 198 22.01 16.55 -17.18
N GLY A 199 21.19 17.53 -17.54
CA GLY A 199 20.01 17.34 -18.38
C GLY A 199 18.91 18.34 -18.04
N SER A 200 17.71 18.13 -18.61
CA SER A 200 16.49 18.87 -18.25
C SER A 200 15.45 17.89 -17.69
N PRO A 201 14.78 18.18 -16.56
CA PRO A 201 13.68 17.35 -16.06
C PRO A 201 12.56 17.13 -17.09
N GLU A 202 12.37 18.08 -18.00
CA GLU A 202 11.36 18.02 -19.07
C GLU A 202 11.62 16.91 -20.09
N ASP A 203 12.85 16.39 -20.16
CA ASP A 203 13.23 15.28 -21.05
C ASP A 203 12.81 13.90 -20.49
N PHE A 204 12.33 13.86 -19.25
CA PHE A 204 12.00 12.63 -18.53
C PHE A 204 10.48 12.51 -18.33
N GLU A 205 9.93 11.33 -18.66
CA GLU A 205 8.51 11.05 -18.49
C GLU A 205 8.30 10.17 -17.24
N VAL A 206 7.48 10.65 -16.31
CA VAL A 206 6.96 9.84 -15.21
C VAL A 206 5.66 9.18 -15.66
N VAL A 207 5.65 7.85 -15.68
CA VAL A 207 4.49 7.04 -16.04
C VAL A 207 3.85 6.41 -14.81
N SER A 208 2.57 6.04 -14.92
CA SER A 208 1.86 5.31 -13.86
C SER A 208 1.74 3.82 -14.18
N LEU A 209 1.88 3.00 -13.15
CA LEU A 209 1.75 1.55 -13.16
C LEU A 209 0.87 1.12 -11.98
N SER A 210 -0.02 0.15 -12.15
CA SER A 210 -0.78 -0.37 -11.01
C SER A 210 0.07 -1.33 -10.17
N LEU A 211 -0.13 -1.32 -8.84
CA LEU A 211 0.54 -2.24 -7.92
C LEU A 211 0.40 -3.73 -8.32
N PRO A 212 -0.79 -4.24 -8.70
CA PRO A 212 -0.91 -5.62 -9.19
C PRO A 212 -0.02 -5.88 -10.40
N ARG A 213 0.05 -4.91 -11.33
CA ARG A 213 0.88 -5.05 -12.53
C ARG A 213 2.37 -5.04 -12.19
N ALA A 214 2.81 -4.22 -11.24
CA ALA A 214 4.19 -4.24 -10.76
C ALA A 214 4.57 -5.60 -10.15
N VAL A 215 3.68 -6.17 -9.33
CA VAL A 215 3.88 -7.50 -8.74
C VAL A 215 3.91 -8.59 -9.80
N GLU A 216 3.03 -8.54 -10.80
CA GLU A 216 3.05 -9.49 -11.93
C GLU A 216 4.36 -9.43 -12.72
N LEU A 217 4.87 -8.22 -12.97
CA LEU A 217 6.14 -8.03 -13.69
C LEU A 217 7.32 -8.61 -12.90
N LEU A 218 7.37 -8.39 -11.59
CA LEU A 218 8.39 -8.98 -10.72
C LEU A 218 8.30 -10.50 -10.66
N ALA A 219 7.08 -11.06 -10.62
CA ALA A 219 6.87 -12.50 -10.56
C ALA A 219 7.23 -13.21 -11.88
N GLY A 220 7.11 -12.51 -13.01
CA GLY A 220 7.41 -13.04 -14.34
C GLY A 220 8.83 -12.81 -14.83
N ALA A 221 9.61 -11.93 -14.18
CA ALA A 221 10.95 -11.57 -14.62
C ALA A 221 11.97 -12.64 -14.22
N ALA A 222 12.44 -13.42 -15.20
CA ALA A 222 13.66 -14.23 -15.04
C ALA A 222 14.92 -13.34 -15.07
N GLU A 223 14.90 -12.30 -15.92
CA GLU A 223 15.89 -11.22 -16.01
C GLU A 223 15.15 -9.91 -16.39
N GLY A 224 15.07 -8.97 -15.46
CA GLY A 224 14.44 -7.66 -15.63
C GLY A 224 14.95 -6.69 -14.56
N PRO A 225 14.73 -5.36 -14.68
CA PRO A 225 15.11 -4.44 -13.63
C PRO A 225 14.37 -4.83 -12.36
N ALA A 226 15.09 -4.95 -11.25
CA ALA A 226 14.44 -5.11 -9.96
C ALA A 226 13.68 -3.81 -9.66
N PHE A 227 12.50 -3.93 -9.05
CA PHE A 227 11.76 -2.77 -8.59
C PHE A 227 12.09 -2.51 -7.13
N GLN A 228 12.16 -1.24 -6.78
CA GLN A 228 12.24 -0.79 -5.40
C GLN A 228 10.99 0.02 -5.08
N PHE A 229 10.25 -0.37 -4.06
CA PHE A 229 9.03 0.34 -3.71
C PHE A 229 9.35 1.47 -2.73
N ILE A 230 9.14 2.72 -3.15
CA ILE A 230 9.50 3.90 -2.36
C ILE A 230 8.27 4.35 -1.56
N PRO A 231 8.27 4.18 -0.22
CA PRO A 231 7.14 4.58 0.61
C PRO A 231 6.97 6.11 0.61
N PRO A 232 5.73 6.63 0.75
CA PRO A 232 5.51 8.06 0.88
C PRO A 232 6.30 8.64 2.06
N LYS A 233 6.98 9.78 1.88
CA LYS A 233 7.74 10.45 2.94
C LYS A 233 6.86 10.78 4.15
N ALA A 234 5.61 11.18 3.91
CA ALA A 234 4.63 11.48 4.97
C ALA A 234 4.34 10.26 5.85
N SER A 235 4.27 9.06 5.26
CA SER A 235 4.06 7.80 5.98
C SER A 235 5.23 7.47 6.89
N ILE A 236 6.47 7.65 6.40
CA ILE A 236 7.68 7.44 7.19
C ILE A 236 7.77 8.46 8.33
N GLN A 237 7.55 9.75 8.02
CA GLN A 237 7.56 10.81 9.03
C GLN A 237 6.57 10.54 10.16
N HIS A 238 5.34 10.12 9.82
CA HIS A 238 4.33 9.80 10.82
C HIS A 238 4.77 8.69 11.78
N ILE A 239 5.39 7.62 11.24
CA ILE A 239 5.92 6.52 12.06
C ILE A 239 7.07 7.01 12.95
N GLU A 240 7.97 7.83 12.42
CA GLU A 240 9.08 8.40 13.20
C GLU A 240 8.60 9.30 14.33
N ASP A 241 7.60 10.14 14.06
CA ASP A 241 6.97 11.01 15.06
C ASP A 241 6.29 10.18 16.17
N TYR A 242 5.57 9.12 15.78
CA TYR A 242 4.90 8.21 16.71
C TYR A 242 5.87 7.45 17.62
N LEU A 243 7.02 7.04 17.10
CA LEU A 243 8.04 6.34 17.88
C LEU A 243 8.84 7.29 18.80
N SER A 244 8.74 8.61 18.56
CA SER A 244 9.46 9.64 19.32
C SER A 244 8.64 10.26 20.45
N SER A 245 7.32 10.03 20.47
CA SER A 245 6.39 10.49 21.52
C SER A 245 6.35 9.56 22.73
#